data_AF-A0A2R5L1E4-F1
#
_entry.id   AF-A0A2R5L1E4-F1
#
_cell.length_a   1.000
_cell.length_b   1.000
_cell.length_c   1.000
_cell.angle_alpha   90.00
_cell.angle_beta   90.00
_cell.angle_gamma   90.00
#
_symmetry.space_group_name_H-M   'P 1'
#
loop_
_entity.id
_entity.type
_entity.pdbx_description
1 polymer ?
#
loop_
_entity_poly.entity_id
_entity_poly.type
_entity_poly.pdbx_seq_one_letter_code
_entity_poly.pdbx_strand_id
1 'polypeptide(L)'
;VMENSDVVVAYFDTADGSYHAVDYSITNKAPCDGQFGVCPDERISFRNDANVINGERVDGFTSITYSRPYVTGDRHDLNIPNGPVTIVAAIGSLNVMKEAKYHTQFVTKENIALNLSNGITNTCDIRHPAPTPPARYEPWPTNTIRGVHNFTVNIGPTGGDRGYSAITNSPSWGIAWWVNELLIPEIYVERGQTYYFSVEGGDTPNNPAAYHPFYITDSKE
;
A
#
# COMPACT_ATOMS: atom_id res chain seq x y z
N VAL A 1 -7.64 1.11 -11.57
CA VAL A 1 -6.65 0.96 -12.66
C VAL A 1 -5.31 1.27 -12.02
N MET A 2 -4.46 0.27 -11.77
CA MET A 2 -3.15 0.42 -11.11
C MET A 2 -2.20 -0.73 -11.50
N GLU A 3 -2.73 -1.94 -11.73
CA GLU A 3 -1.95 -3.02 -12.33
C GLU A 3 -1.40 -2.59 -13.69
N ASN A 4 -0.14 -2.95 -13.94
CA ASN A 4 0.66 -2.57 -15.11
C ASN A 4 0.86 -1.05 -15.27
N SER A 5 0.70 -0.28 -14.19
CA SER A 5 1.06 1.14 -14.18
C SER A 5 2.51 1.29 -13.73
N ASP A 6 3.16 2.29 -14.31
CA ASP A 6 4.49 2.80 -13.96
C ASP A 6 4.27 4.03 -13.07
N VAL A 7 4.74 3.98 -11.83
CA VAL A 7 4.43 5.00 -10.82
C VAL A 7 5.68 5.41 -10.05
N VAL A 8 5.78 6.70 -9.75
CA VAL A 8 6.79 7.21 -8.82
C VAL A 8 6.15 7.42 -7.46
N VAL A 9 6.73 6.82 -6.43
CA VAL A 9 6.36 7.04 -5.03
C VAL A 9 7.26 8.13 -4.46
N ALA A 10 6.69 9.31 -4.23
CA ALA A 10 7.37 10.44 -3.62
C ALA A 10 6.98 10.58 -2.14
N TYR A 11 7.96 10.71 -1.25
CA TYR A 11 7.72 10.83 0.19
C TYR A 11 8.80 11.62 0.93
N PHE A 12 8.45 12.11 2.11
CA PHE A 12 9.37 12.71 3.07
C PHE A 12 9.63 11.70 4.20
N ASP A 13 10.89 11.40 4.46
CA ASP A 13 11.29 10.56 5.57
C ASP A 13 11.50 11.42 6.83
N THR A 14 10.62 11.24 7.81
CA THR A 14 10.71 11.95 9.09
C THR A 14 11.89 11.51 9.95
N ALA A 15 12.48 10.34 9.69
CA ALA A 15 13.57 9.80 10.50
C ALA A 15 14.87 10.59 10.31
N ASP A 16 15.16 11.01 9.08
CA ASP A 16 16.38 11.73 8.72
C ASP A 16 16.11 13.08 8.05
N GLY A 17 14.85 13.42 7.79
CA GLY A 17 14.45 14.68 7.17
C GLY A 17 14.70 14.73 5.66
N SER A 18 14.87 13.59 5.00
CA SER A 18 15.16 13.51 3.57
C SER A 18 13.90 13.39 2.70
N TYR A 19 14.02 13.77 1.43
CA TYR A 19 12.95 13.66 0.43
C TYR A 19 13.35 12.62 -0.60
N HIS A 20 12.39 11.80 -1.01
CA HIS A 20 12.60 10.67 -1.90
C HIS A 20 11.59 10.70 -3.05
N ALA A 21 12.02 10.20 -4.20
CA ALA A 21 11.20 9.87 -5.35
C ALA A 21 11.75 8.55 -5.89
N VAL A 22 10.93 7.50 -5.82
CA VAL A 22 11.34 6.13 -6.12
C VAL A 22 10.44 5.57 -7.20
N ASP A 23 11.02 5.02 -8.25
CA ASP A 23 10.31 4.38 -9.35
C ASP A 23 9.82 2.98 -8.98
N TYR A 24 8.61 2.66 -9.41
CA TYR A 24 7.90 1.44 -9.04
C TYR A 24 7.20 0.79 -10.24
N SER A 25 7.34 -0.53 -10.27
CA SER A 25 6.60 -1.44 -11.11
C SER A 25 5.44 -2.09 -10.35
N ILE A 26 4.22 -2.00 -10.90
CA ILE A 26 3.03 -2.66 -10.34
C ILE A 26 2.61 -3.83 -11.22
N THR A 27 2.97 -5.05 -10.84
CA THR A 27 2.56 -6.28 -11.55
C THR A 27 1.26 -6.85 -11.00
N ASN A 28 1.04 -6.74 -9.68
CA ASN A 28 -0.15 -7.25 -8.98
C ASN A 28 -0.56 -6.30 -7.85
N LYS A 29 -1.83 -6.35 -7.42
CA LYS A 29 -2.33 -5.62 -6.23
C LYS A 29 -1.94 -6.31 -4.91
N ALA A 30 -0.65 -6.50 -4.69
CA ALA A 30 -0.10 -7.10 -3.48
C ALA A 30 1.20 -6.36 -3.06
N PRO A 31 1.63 -6.48 -1.79
CA PRO A 31 2.96 -6.03 -1.38
C PRO A 31 4.07 -6.65 -2.23
N CYS A 32 5.20 -5.95 -2.36
CA CYS A 32 6.35 -6.49 -3.09
C CYS A 32 6.93 -7.74 -2.41
N ASP A 33 6.94 -8.87 -3.12
CA ASP A 33 7.58 -10.10 -2.67
C ASP A 33 9.08 -10.20 -3.05
N GLY A 34 9.59 -9.20 -3.78
CA GLY A 34 10.95 -9.19 -4.33
C GLY A 34 11.01 -9.53 -5.82
N GLN A 35 9.87 -9.85 -6.45
CA GLN A 35 9.75 -10.10 -7.88
C GLN A 35 8.41 -9.61 -8.47
N PHE A 36 7.31 -9.75 -7.72
CA PHE A 36 5.94 -9.43 -8.09
C PHE A 36 5.26 -8.56 -7.01
N GLY A 37 4.14 -7.93 -7.36
CA GLY A 37 3.40 -6.98 -6.52
C GLY A 37 3.65 -5.52 -6.89
N VAL A 38 3.58 -4.64 -5.89
CA VAL A 38 3.90 -3.20 -5.96
C VAL A 38 5.35 -3.02 -5.49
N CYS A 39 6.30 -3.08 -6.42
CA CYS A 39 7.72 -3.15 -6.11
C CYS A 39 8.47 -1.88 -6.52
N PRO A 40 9.37 -1.35 -5.67
CA PRO A 40 10.42 -0.45 -6.14
C PRO A 40 11.25 -1.15 -7.22
N ASP A 41 11.62 -0.45 -8.28
CA ASP A 41 12.35 -1.07 -9.40
C ASP A 41 13.70 -1.63 -8.98
N GLU A 42 14.41 -0.94 -8.10
CA GLU A 42 15.68 -1.44 -7.54
C GLU A 42 15.53 -2.77 -6.78
N ARG A 43 14.36 -3.02 -6.17
CA ARG A 43 14.07 -4.27 -5.45
C ARG A 43 13.92 -5.46 -6.40
N ILE A 44 13.56 -5.21 -7.65
CA ILE A 44 13.41 -6.24 -8.69
C ILE A 44 14.57 -6.24 -9.70
N SER A 45 15.72 -5.67 -9.34
CA SER A 45 16.95 -5.59 -10.17
C SER A 45 16.84 -4.67 -11.40
N PHE A 46 15.98 -3.65 -11.31
CA PHE A 46 15.85 -2.56 -12.28
C PHE A 46 16.38 -1.26 -11.68
N ARG A 47 16.25 -0.15 -12.40
CA ARG A 47 16.81 1.14 -11.96
C ARG A 47 15.71 2.05 -11.44
N ASN A 48 16.06 2.86 -10.44
CA ASN A 48 15.24 4.02 -10.13
C ASN A 48 15.52 5.12 -11.17
N ASP A 49 14.54 5.42 -12.02
CA ASP A 49 14.65 6.49 -13.04
C ASP A 49 14.10 7.84 -12.56
N ALA A 50 13.60 7.90 -11.33
CA ALA A 50 13.17 9.13 -10.67
C ALA A 50 14.31 9.76 -9.83
N ASN A 51 14.44 11.09 -9.89
CA ASN A 51 15.42 11.82 -9.09
C ASN A 51 14.80 13.07 -8.47
N VAL A 52 15.02 13.29 -7.18
CA VAL A 52 14.55 14.48 -6.46
C VAL A 52 15.38 15.69 -6.87
N ILE A 53 14.70 16.72 -7.36
CA ILE A 53 15.30 18.02 -7.69
C ILE A 53 15.26 18.95 -6.47
N ASN A 54 14.11 19.00 -5.79
CA ASN A 54 13.91 19.86 -4.63
C ASN A 54 12.85 19.25 -3.70
N GLY A 55 13.00 19.49 -2.40
CA GLY A 55 12.04 19.10 -1.38
C GLY A 55 11.89 20.22 -0.35
N GLU A 56 10.64 20.57 -0.05
CA GLU A 56 10.34 21.62 0.92
C GLU A 56 9.19 21.18 1.83
N ARG A 57 9.26 21.60 3.10
CA ARG A 57 8.19 21.44 4.06
C ARG A 57 7.84 22.77 4.71
N VAL A 58 6.66 23.30 4.41
CA VAL A 58 6.16 24.58 4.93
C VAL A 58 4.74 24.38 5.44
N ASP A 59 4.46 24.86 6.65
CA ASP A 59 3.13 24.82 7.28
C ASP A 59 2.47 23.42 7.29
N GLY A 60 3.30 22.38 7.43
CA GLY A 60 2.84 20.98 7.44
C GLY A 60 2.65 20.35 6.06
N PHE A 61 2.76 21.12 4.97
CA PHE A 61 2.73 20.60 3.60
C PHE A 61 4.11 20.14 3.17
N THR A 62 4.17 19.02 2.45
CA THR A 62 5.39 18.52 1.82
C THR A 62 5.26 18.70 0.32
N SER A 63 6.19 19.46 -0.27
CA SER A 63 6.30 19.64 -1.72
C SER A 63 7.58 18.97 -2.20
N ILE A 64 7.46 18.04 -3.15
CA ILE A 64 8.59 17.32 -3.74
C ILE A 64 8.55 17.56 -5.25
N THR A 65 9.63 18.13 -5.77
CA THR A 65 9.86 18.25 -7.20
C THR A 65 10.86 17.19 -7.60
N TYR A 66 10.51 16.36 -8.58
CA TYR A 66 11.37 15.30 -9.11
C TYR A 66 11.40 15.34 -10.64
N SER A 67 12.42 14.73 -11.23
CA SER A 67 12.48 14.45 -12.67
C SER A 67 12.49 12.95 -12.94
N ARG A 68 11.91 12.56 -14.06
CA ARG A 68 12.00 11.24 -14.67
C ARG A 68 12.10 11.40 -16.20
N PRO A 69 12.98 10.68 -16.91
CA PRO A 69 13.03 10.72 -18.37
C PRO A 69 11.70 10.26 -19.00
N TYR A 70 11.31 10.82 -20.15
CA TYR A 70 10.13 10.32 -20.90
C TYR A 70 10.34 8.93 -21.49
N VAL A 71 11.59 8.58 -21.76
CA VAL A 71 12.02 7.25 -22.21
C VAL A 71 13.21 6.89 -21.34
N THR A 72 13.04 5.89 -20.49
CA THR A 72 14.06 5.45 -19.53
C THR A 72 14.94 4.35 -20.14
N GLY A 73 14.37 3.52 -21.01
CA GLY A 73 15.02 2.35 -21.56
C GLY A 73 15.02 1.16 -20.59
N ASP A 74 14.33 1.26 -19.45
CA ASP A 74 14.00 0.14 -18.60
C ASP A 74 12.84 -0.67 -19.22
N ARG A 75 12.86 -1.99 -19.04
CA ARG A 75 11.86 -2.91 -19.60
C ARG A 75 10.57 -2.95 -18.79
N HIS A 76 10.57 -2.47 -17.55
CA HIS A 76 9.36 -2.40 -16.72
C HIS A 76 8.65 -1.05 -16.77
N ASP A 77 9.27 -0.09 -17.46
CA ASP A 77 8.77 1.26 -17.58
C ASP A 77 7.87 1.45 -18.79
N LEU A 78 6.92 2.37 -18.63
CA LEU A 78 6.09 2.87 -19.71
C LEU A 78 6.66 4.20 -20.21
N ASN A 79 7.02 4.22 -21.48
CA ASN A 79 7.41 5.46 -22.16
C ASN A 79 6.25 6.45 -22.15
N ILE A 80 6.53 7.69 -21.78
CA ILE A 80 5.57 8.79 -21.84
C ILE A 80 5.45 9.24 -23.31
N PRO A 81 4.26 9.11 -23.93
CA PRO A 81 4.09 9.45 -25.34
C PRO A 81 4.09 10.97 -25.57
N ASN A 82 4.39 11.37 -26.80
CA ASN A 82 4.18 12.74 -27.26
C ASN A 82 2.69 12.97 -27.58
N GLY A 83 1.86 13.01 -26.54
CA GLY A 83 0.40 13.10 -26.64
C GLY A 83 -0.30 12.92 -25.29
N PRO A 84 -1.64 12.77 -25.27
CA PRO A 84 -2.38 12.50 -24.04
C PRO A 84 -1.92 11.18 -23.39
N VAL A 85 -1.59 11.24 -22.11
CA VAL A 85 -1.28 10.08 -21.26
C VAL A 85 -2.23 10.06 -20.07
N THR A 86 -2.70 8.87 -19.69
CA THR A 86 -3.56 8.71 -18.50
C THR A 86 -2.71 8.81 -17.25
N ILE A 87 -3.14 9.64 -16.31
CA ILE A 87 -2.49 9.81 -15.01
C ILE A 87 -3.29 9.06 -13.96
N VAL A 88 -2.58 8.32 -13.12
CA VAL A 88 -3.11 7.70 -11.91
C VAL A 88 -2.37 8.30 -10.73
N ALA A 89 -3.10 8.72 -9.70
CA ALA A 89 -2.52 9.23 -8.47
C ALA A 89 -3.31 8.79 -7.24
N ALA A 90 -2.58 8.53 -6.17
CA ALA A 90 -3.12 8.11 -4.87
C ALA A 90 -2.21 8.58 -3.74
N ILE A 91 -2.75 8.60 -2.51
CA ILE A 91 -2.01 8.93 -1.29
C ILE A 91 -2.18 7.78 -0.30
N GLY A 92 -1.05 7.31 0.23
CA GLY A 92 -0.98 6.15 1.12
C GLY A 92 0.17 6.27 2.11
N SER A 93 0.25 5.29 3.02
CA SER A 93 1.38 5.15 3.94
C SER A 93 2.41 4.16 3.40
N LEU A 94 3.61 4.21 3.99
CA LEU A 94 4.70 3.28 3.70
C LEU A 94 4.84 2.24 4.83
N ASN A 95 5.45 1.10 4.52
CA ASN A 95 5.86 0.11 5.51
C ASN A 95 7.19 0.49 6.18
N VAL A 96 7.66 -0.35 7.10
CA VAL A 96 8.93 -0.13 7.83
C VAL A 96 10.16 -0.11 6.91
N MET A 97 10.06 -0.74 5.74
CA MET A 97 11.09 -0.72 4.69
C MET A 97 10.94 0.47 3.73
N LYS A 98 10.04 1.43 4.02
CA LYS A 98 9.70 2.58 3.16
C LYS A 98 9.07 2.20 1.83
N GLU A 99 8.39 1.07 1.78
CA GLU A 99 7.67 0.62 0.59
C GLU A 99 6.18 0.89 0.66
N ALA A 100 5.56 1.13 -0.50
CA ALA A 100 4.14 1.46 -0.58
C ALA A 100 3.24 0.39 0.08
N LYS A 101 2.41 0.82 1.04
CA LYS A 101 1.24 0.05 1.48
C LYS A 101 0.05 0.38 0.57
N TYR A 102 -1.06 -0.33 0.78
CA TYR A 102 -2.33 0.03 0.15
C TYR A 102 -2.68 1.50 0.47
N HIS A 103 -2.97 2.29 -0.56
CA HIS A 103 -3.28 3.71 -0.42
C HIS A 103 -4.66 3.92 0.22
N THR A 104 -4.84 5.00 0.97
CA THR A 104 -6.13 5.30 1.63
C THR A 104 -6.93 6.38 0.91
N GLN A 105 -6.28 7.15 0.03
CA GLN A 105 -6.93 8.21 -0.73
C GLN A 105 -6.68 8.04 -2.23
N PHE A 106 -7.76 7.98 -2.98
CA PHE A 106 -7.77 7.92 -4.44
C PHE A 106 -7.86 9.36 -4.96
N VAL A 107 -6.78 9.88 -5.55
CA VAL A 107 -6.76 11.23 -6.12
C VAL A 107 -7.42 11.23 -7.48
N THR A 108 -7.06 10.27 -8.33
CA THR A 108 -7.69 10.05 -9.64
C THR A 108 -8.76 8.96 -9.51
N LYS A 109 -10.02 9.36 -9.30
CA LYS A 109 -11.17 8.43 -9.27
C LYS A 109 -11.74 8.11 -10.66
N GLU A 110 -11.44 8.97 -11.62
CA GLU A 110 -11.86 8.86 -13.02
C GLU A 110 -10.61 8.92 -13.92
N ASN A 111 -10.77 8.54 -15.19
CA ASN A 111 -9.68 8.61 -16.16
C ASN A 111 -9.35 10.07 -16.48
N ILE A 112 -8.21 10.54 -15.99
CA ILE A 112 -7.69 11.87 -16.27
C ILE A 112 -6.52 11.73 -17.25
N ALA A 113 -6.63 12.36 -18.41
CA ALA A 113 -5.56 12.37 -19.40
C ALA A 113 -4.89 13.75 -19.45
N LEU A 114 -3.57 13.80 -19.35
CA LEU A 114 -2.77 15.02 -19.47
C LEU A 114 -1.86 14.91 -20.70
N ASN A 115 -1.61 16.03 -21.37
CA ASN A 115 -0.55 16.10 -22.37
C ASN A 115 0.69 16.72 -21.73
N LEU A 116 1.67 15.89 -21.37
CA LEU A 116 2.88 16.33 -20.67
C LEU A 116 3.89 17.06 -21.57
N SER A 117 3.72 16.97 -22.90
CA SER A 117 4.62 17.59 -23.89
C SER A 117 4.34 19.08 -24.13
N ASN A 118 3.14 19.55 -23.79
CA ASN A 118 2.74 20.95 -23.89
C ASN A 118 2.87 21.57 -22.51
N GLY A 119 3.80 22.51 -22.33
CA GLY A 119 4.16 23.11 -21.05
C GLY A 119 2.99 23.24 -20.08
N ILE A 120 3.08 22.51 -18.96
CA ILE A 120 2.03 22.46 -17.95
C ILE A 120 2.12 23.73 -17.09
N THR A 121 1.00 24.42 -16.93
CA THR A 121 0.93 25.55 -16.00
C THR A 121 0.63 25.03 -14.59
N ASN A 122 1.60 25.12 -13.67
CA ASN A 122 1.42 24.82 -12.25
C ASN A 122 0.70 25.97 -11.52
N THR A 123 -0.52 26.29 -11.93
CA THR A 123 -1.32 27.39 -11.36
C THR A 123 -2.23 26.96 -10.20
N CYS A 124 -2.20 25.69 -9.81
CA CYS A 124 -2.96 25.20 -8.66
C CYS A 124 -2.38 25.76 -7.36
N ASP A 125 -3.20 26.47 -6.58
CA ASP A 125 -2.85 26.80 -5.19
C ASP A 125 -3.05 25.55 -4.31
N ILE A 126 -1.94 24.91 -3.96
CA ILE A 126 -1.91 23.68 -3.16
C ILE A 126 -2.00 23.96 -1.64
N ARG A 127 -2.06 25.23 -1.22
CA ARG A 127 -2.11 25.62 0.21
C ARG A 127 -3.52 25.59 0.80
N HIS A 128 -4.39 24.73 0.28
CA HIS A 128 -5.66 24.45 0.95
C HIS A 128 -5.37 23.57 2.18
N PRO A 129 -5.81 23.97 3.39
CA PRO A 129 -5.71 23.12 4.58
C PRO A 129 -6.19 21.72 4.21
N ALA A 130 -5.40 20.70 4.55
CA ALA A 130 -5.82 19.32 4.37
C ALA A 130 -7.26 19.21 4.93
N PRO A 131 -8.22 18.68 4.15
CA PRO A 131 -9.55 18.45 4.70
C PRO A 131 -9.37 17.71 6.01
N THR A 132 -10.06 18.18 7.05
CA THR A 132 -10.01 17.55 8.37
C THR A 132 -10.23 16.05 8.13
N PRO A 133 -9.31 15.17 8.59
CA PRO A 133 -9.49 13.74 8.37
C PRO A 133 -10.92 13.39 8.76
N PRO A 134 -11.69 12.70 7.90
CA PRO A 134 -13.04 12.30 8.28
C PRO A 134 -12.94 11.61 9.63
N ALA A 135 -13.88 11.93 10.53
CA ALA A 135 -13.89 11.37 11.87
C ALA A 135 -13.74 9.85 11.74
N ARG A 136 -12.61 9.30 12.20
CA ARG A 136 -12.42 7.85 12.21
C ARG A 136 -13.56 7.28 13.03
N TYR A 137 -14.37 6.43 12.41
CA TYR A 137 -15.36 5.68 13.16
C TYR A 137 -14.66 4.88 14.23
N GLU A 138 -15.27 4.80 15.42
CA GLU A 138 -14.73 3.97 16.50
C GLU A 138 -14.54 2.52 16.00
N PRO A 139 -13.34 1.94 16.15
CA PRO A 139 -13.05 0.57 15.75
C PRO A 139 -14.07 -0.39 16.37
N TRP A 140 -14.36 -1.50 15.69
CA TRP A 140 -15.04 -2.60 16.36
C TRP A 140 -14.18 -3.14 17.51
N PRO A 141 -14.80 -3.58 18.62
CA PRO A 141 -14.05 -4.20 19.70
C PRO A 141 -13.33 -5.44 19.16
N THR A 142 -12.06 -5.58 19.52
CA THR A 142 -11.27 -6.78 19.20
C THR A 142 -11.94 -7.99 19.86
N ASN A 143 -12.25 -9.00 19.06
CA ASN A 143 -12.83 -10.23 19.57
C ASN A 143 -11.75 -11.11 20.21
N THR A 144 -12.17 -11.99 21.13
CA THR A 144 -11.26 -12.88 21.83
C THR A 144 -11.79 -14.32 21.80
N ILE A 145 -10.92 -15.28 21.51
CA ILE A 145 -11.22 -16.71 21.58
C ILE A 145 -10.43 -17.34 22.72
N ARG A 146 -11.13 -18.05 23.62
CA ARG A 146 -10.58 -18.77 24.77
C ARG A 146 -11.22 -20.16 24.88
N GLY A 147 -10.46 -21.14 25.35
CA GLY A 147 -10.98 -22.49 25.63
C GLY A 147 -11.38 -23.30 24.40
N VAL A 148 -10.89 -22.93 23.21
CA VAL A 148 -11.15 -23.61 21.94
C VAL A 148 -9.87 -24.27 21.44
N HIS A 149 -9.98 -25.52 20.98
CA HIS A 149 -8.86 -26.28 20.45
C HIS A 149 -8.85 -26.42 18.92
N ASN A 150 -10.00 -26.16 18.27
CA ASN A 150 -10.15 -26.25 16.82
C ASN A 150 -10.50 -24.89 16.25
N PHE A 151 -9.69 -24.40 15.32
CA PHE A 151 -9.86 -23.12 14.67
C PHE A 151 -10.08 -23.32 13.17
N THR A 152 -11.07 -22.61 12.66
CA THR A 152 -11.29 -22.40 11.23
C THR A 152 -10.73 -21.02 10.88
N VAL A 153 -9.89 -20.94 9.86
CA VAL A 153 -9.18 -19.73 9.49
C VAL A 153 -9.42 -19.48 8.00
N ASN A 154 -10.15 -18.41 7.68
CA ASN A 154 -10.61 -18.13 6.32
C ASN A 154 -10.27 -16.69 5.94
N ILE A 155 -10.04 -16.45 4.65
CA ILE A 155 -9.87 -15.10 4.12
C ILE A 155 -11.24 -14.46 3.92
N GLY A 156 -11.41 -13.23 4.39
CA GLY A 156 -12.65 -12.49 4.25
C GLY A 156 -12.46 -10.98 4.14
N PRO A 157 -13.57 -10.22 4.14
CA PRO A 157 -13.55 -8.77 4.02
C PRO A 157 -12.90 -8.11 5.26
N THR A 158 -12.41 -6.90 5.07
CA THR A 158 -11.64 -6.16 6.09
C THR A 158 -12.50 -5.45 7.13
N GLY A 159 -13.83 -5.44 6.97
CA GLY A 159 -14.75 -4.74 7.87
C GLY A 159 -14.83 -3.22 7.65
N GLY A 160 -14.34 -2.71 6.51
CA GLY A 160 -14.47 -1.30 6.13
C GLY A 160 -13.83 -0.34 7.13
N ASP A 161 -14.44 0.85 7.31
CA ASP A 161 -13.87 1.93 8.12
C ASP A 161 -13.77 1.63 9.63
N ARG A 162 -14.38 0.53 10.09
CA ARG A 162 -14.40 0.11 11.51
C ARG A 162 -13.67 -1.21 11.77
N GLY A 163 -13.26 -1.91 10.72
CA GLY A 163 -12.65 -3.23 10.80
C GLY A 163 -11.13 -3.17 10.93
N TYR A 164 -10.42 -4.03 10.19
CA TYR A 164 -8.97 -4.26 10.28
C TYR A 164 -8.17 -2.97 10.43
N SER A 165 -8.37 -1.99 9.54
CA SER A 165 -7.56 -0.78 9.55
C SER A 165 -7.84 0.15 10.72
N ALA A 166 -9.07 0.15 11.24
CA ALA A 166 -9.41 0.89 12.45
C ALA A 166 -8.87 0.19 13.70
N ILE A 167 -8.97 -1.15 13.76
CA ILE A 167 -8.52 -1.99 14.89
C ILE A 167 -6.99 -1.96 15.02
N THR A 168 -6.27 -2.11 13.91
CA THR A 168 -4.81 -2.26 13.89
C THR A 168 -4.06 -0.96 13.64
N ASN A 169 -4.77 0.09 13.21
CA ASN A 169 -4.17 1.31 12.67
C ASN A 169 -3.26 1.06 11.44
N SER A 170 -3.40 -0.08 10.76
CA SER A 170 -2.65 -0.45 9.55
C SER A 170 -3.57 -0.51 8.32
N PRO A 171 -3.17 0.04 7.16
CA PRO A 171 -3.97 -0.09 5.95
C PRO A 171 -4.07 -1.57 5.54
N SER A 172 -5.24 -1.97 5.07
CA SER A 172 -5.45 -3.31 4.53
C SER A 172 -5.41 -3.30 3.00
N TRP A 173 -4.91 -4.40 2.43
CA TRP A 173 -4.90 -4.67 0.99
C TRP A 173 -6.23 -5.23 0.46
N GLY A 174 -7.30 -5.18 1.25
CA GLY A 174 -8.66 -5.55 0.83
C GLY A 174 -9.15 -6.91 1.34
N ILE A 175 -8.31 -7.64 2.07
CA ILE A 175 -8.67 -8.90 2.75
C ILE A 175 -8.10 -8.94 4.17
N ALA A 176 -8.71 -9.74 5.04
CA ALA A 176 -8.27 -9.99 6.40
C ALA A 176 -8.54 -11.44 6.81
N TRP A 177 -7.82 -11.93 7.83
CA TRP A 177 -8.09 -13.24 8.42
C TRP A 177 -9.32 -13.20 9.31
N TRP A 178 -10.19 -14.18 9.11
CA TRP A 178 -11.31 -14.51 9.96
C TRP A 178 -11.02 -15.82 10.66
N VAL A 179 -11.15 -15.85 11.98
CA VAL A 179 -10.94 -17.06 12.79
C VAL A 179 -12.24 -17.38 13.52
N ASN A 180 -12.82 -18.55 13.25
CA ASN A 180 -14.14 -18.94 13.76
C ASN A 180 -15.20 -17.84 13.56
N GLU A 181 -15.29 -17.31 12.33
CA GLU A 181 -16.23 -16.24 11.95
C GLU A 181 -16.02 -14.89 12.67
N LEU A 182 -14.85 -14.69 13.29
CA LEU A 182 -14.48 -13.43 13.93
C LEU A 182 -13.36 -12.74 13.15
N LEU A 183 -13.51 -11.45 12.90
CA LEU A 183 -12.49 -10.62 12.23
C LEU A 183 -11.28 -10.43 13.16
N ILE A 184 -10.10 -10.89 12.73
CA ILE A 184 -8.79 -10.77 13.42
C ILE A 184 -8.84 -10.85 14.96
N PRO A 185 -9.36 -11.95 15.55
CA PRO A 185 -9.51 -12.06 16.99
C PRO A 185 -8.17 -12.35 17.68
N GLU A 186 -8.08 -12.00 18.94
CA GLU A 186 -7.02 -12.46 19.83
C GLU A 186 -7.28 -13.92 20.25
N ILE A 187 -6.31 -14.79 19.99
CA ILE A 187 -6.39 -16.21 20.34
C ILE A 187 -5.59 -16.46 21.61
N TYR A 188 -6.26 -16.96 22.65
CA TYR A 188 -5.61 -17.36 23.90
C TYR A 188 -5.39 -18.87 23.92
N VAL A 189 -4.13 -19.27 24.01
CA VAL A 189 -3.69 -20.66 24.10
C VAL A 189 -2.99 -20.94 25.43
N GLU A 190 -3.01 -22.20 25.84
CA GLU A 190 -2.42 -22.69 27.08
C GLU A 190 -1.17 -23.53 26.78
N ARG A 191 -0.15 -23.39 27.64
CA ARG A 191 1.11 -24.13 27.46
C ARG A 191 0.88 -25.64 27.64
N GLY A 192 1.52 -26.43 26.77
CA GLY A 192 1.44 -27.90 26.82
C GLY A 192 0.18 -28.49 26.19
N GLN A 193 -0.71 -27.66 25.63
CA GLN A 193 -1.89 -28.11 24.89
C GLN A 193 -1.63 -28.17 23.39
N THR A 194 -2.36 -29.05 22.70
CA THR A 194 -2.37 -29.14 21.23
C THR A 194 -3.61 -28.43 20.68
N TYR A 195 -3.39 -27.62 19.65
CA TYR A 195 -4.40 -26.84 18.95
C TYR A 195 -4.36 -27.16 17.46
N TYR A 196 -5.51 -27.17 16.81
CA TYR A 196 -5.69 -27.52 15.41
C TYR A 196 -6.23 -26.31 14.65
N PHE A 197 -5.56 -25.96 13.54
CA PHE A 197 -5.94 -24.86 12.67
C PHE A 197 -6.22 -25.41 11.27
N SER A 198 -7.45 -25.23 10.79
CA SER A 198 -7.82 -25.48 9.40
C SER A 198 -7.78 -24.15 8.66
N VAL A 199 -6.78 -23.97 7.78
CA VAL A 199 -6.46 -22.69 7.15
C VAL A 199 -6.78 -22.74 5.66
N GLU A 200 -7.66 -21.85 5.22
CA GLU A 200 -8.05 -21.64 3.83
C GLU A 200 -7.36 -20.40 3.24
N GLY A 201 -6.03 -20.48 3.12
CA GLY A 201 -5.17 -19.40 2.62
C GLY A 201 -4.67 -19.54 1.18
N GLY A 202 -4.94 -20.68 0.56
CA GLY A 202 -4.28 -21.12 -0.68
C GLY A 202 -2.95 -21.83 -0.43
N ASP A 203 -2.55 -22.71 -1.35
CA ASP A 203 -1.43 -23.64 -1.22
C ASP A 203 -0.38 -23.50 -2.34
N THR A 204 -0.49 -22.45 -3.17
CA THR A 204 0.33 -22.25 -4.36
C THR A 204 1.26 -21.03 -4.20
N PRO A 205 2.49 -21.18 -3.68
CA PRO A 205 3.38 -20.06 -3.35
C PRO A 205 3.69 -19.12 -4.51
N ASN A 206 3.65 -19.63 -5.74
CA ASN A 206 3.96 -18.85 -6.95
C ASN A 206 2.81 -17.94 -7.41
N ASN A 207 1.66 -17.94 -6.70
CA ASN A 207 0.56 -17.04 -6.96
C ASN A 207 0.30 -16.17 -5.72
N PRO A 208 1.05 -15.07 -5.52
CA PRO A 208 0.95 -14.23 -4.34
C PRO A 208 -0.43 -13.59 -4.15
N ALA A 209 -1.25 -13.50 -5.21
CA ALA A 209 -2.62 -13.02 -5.11
C ALA A 209 -3.62 -14.06 -4.56
N ALA A 210 -3.24 -15.35 -4.54
CA ALA A 210 -4.05 -16.45 -4.05
C ALA A 210 -3.41 -17.22 -2.89
N TYR A 211 -2.14 -16.95 -2.57
CA TYR A 211 -1.39 -17.59 -1.49
C TYR A 211 -1.15 -16.63 -0.34
N HIS A 212 -1.80 -16.92 0.78
CA HIS A 212 -1.80 -16.09 1.98
C HIS A 212 -1.39 -16.96 3.17
N PRO A 213 -0.11 -16.94 3.56
CA PRO A 213 0.34 -17.67 4.74
C PRO A 213 -0.28 -17.09 6.02
N PHE A 214 -0.67 -17.98 6.94
CA PHE A 214 -1.23 -17.61 8.23
C PHE A 214 -0.13 -17.63 9.30
N TYR A 215 0.04 -16.51 10.00
CA TYR A 215 1.01 -16.35 11.08
C TYR A 215 0.28 -15.98 12.37
N ILE A 216 0.72 -16.57 13.47
CA ILE A 216 0.29 -16.23 14.83
C ILE A 216 1.49 -15.62 15.53
N THR A 217 1.32 -14.42 16.07
CA THR A 217 2.37 -13.68 16.75
C THR A 217 1.81 -12.94 17.96
N ASP A 218 2.65 -12.68 18.94
CA ASP A 218 2.40 -11.75 20.05
C ASP A 218 2.94 -10.34 19.75
N SER A 219 3.60 -10.15 18.61
CA SER A 219 4.06 -8.86 18.09
C SER A 219 2.89 -8.00 17.61
N LYS A 220 3.03 -6.67 17.75
CA LYS A 220 2.06 -5.66 17.28
C LYS A 220 2.35 -5.14 15.86
N GLU A 221 3.39 -5.65 15.21
CA GLU A 221 3.91 -5.15 13.91
C GLU A 221 2.87 -5.10 12.78
#